data_AF-A0A2G6G5S1-F1
#
_entry.id   AF-A0A2G6G5S1-F1
#
_cell.length_a   1.000
_cell.length_b   1.000
_cell.length_c   1.000
_cell.angle_alpha   90.00
_cell.angle_beta   90.00
_cell.angle_gamma   90.00
#
_symmetry.space_group_name_H-M   'P 1'
#
loop_
_entity.id
_entity.type
_entity.pdbx_description
1 polymer ?
#
loop_
_entity_poly.entity_id
_entity_poly.type
_entity_poly.pdbx_seq_one_letter_code
_entity_poly.pdbx_strand_id
1 'polypeptide(L)' 'MKIRQSVRKYIIENFLFGDEAPLENDAMSLLDGGIIDSVGVMELVAFLEQDFGLTLADEDLVP' A
#
# COMPACT_ATOMS: atom_id res chain seq x y z
N MET A 1 6.41 -14.56 8.79
CA MET A 1 5.73 -13.85 7.66
C MET A 1 6.64 -12.74 7.19
N LYS A 2 6.77 -12.51 5.88
CA LYS A 2 7.56 -11.38 5.34
C LYS A 2 6.62 -10.17 5.26
N ILE A 3 7.00 -9.04 5.87
CA ILE A 3 6.23 -7.76 5.90
C ILE A 3 5.64 -7.45 4.52
N ARG A 4 6.46 -7.57 3.47
CA ARG A 4 6.05 -7.41 2.06
C ARG A 4 4.77 -8.16 1.69
N GLN A 5 4.62 -9.42 2.08
CA GLN A 5 3.43 -10.22 1.73
C GLN A 5 2.17 -9.72 2.44
N SER A 6 2.29 -9.28 3.69
CA SER A 6 1.19 -8.70 4.45
C SER A 6 0.71 -7.39 3.83
N VAL A 7 1.66 -6.51 3.47
CA VAL A 7 1.35 -5.24 2.81
C VAL A 7 0.68 -5.47 1.46
N ARG A 8 1.22 -6.38 0.65
CA ARG A 8 0.63 -6.70 -0.65
C ARG A 8 -0.79 -7.24 -0.51
N LYS A 9 -1.00 -8.17 0.44
CA LYS A 9 -2.32 -8.73 0.72
C LYS A 9 -3.32 -7.65 1.15
N TYR A 10 -2.90 -6.75 2.04
CA TYR A 10 -3.72 -5.62 2.46
C TYR A 10 -4.14 -4.76 1.26
N ILE A 11 -3.20 -4.43 0.36
CA ILE A 11 -3.51 -3.63 -0.82
C ILE A 11 -4.51 -4.34 -1.73
N ILE A 12 -4.33 -5.65 -1.95
CA ILE A 12 -5.21 -6.45 -2.80
C ILE A 12 -6.63 -6.52 -2.22
N GLU A 13 -6.75 -6.77 -0.92
CA GLU A 13 -8.05 -6.94 -0.25
C GLU A 13 -8.80 -5.62 -0.10
N ASN A 14 -8.12 -4.50 0.16
CA ASN A 14 -8.76 -3.22 0.46
C ASN A 14 -8.91 -2.30 -0.77
N PHE A 15 -7.97 -2.34 -1.73
CA PHE A 15 -7.99 -1.42 -2.88
C PHE A 15 -8.29 -2.12 -4.21
N LEU A 16 -7.93 -3.40 -4.36
CA LEU A 16 -8.10 -4.14 -5.62
C LEU A 16 -9.25 -5.17 -5.59
N PHE A 17 -10.02 -5.23 -4.52
CA PHE A 17 -11.15 -6.17 -4.37
C PHE A 17 -10.79 -7.64 -4.66
N GLY A 18 -9.54 -8.04 -4.37
CA GLY A 18 -9.03 -9.39 -4.65
C GLY A 18 -8.41 -9.59 -6.02
N ASP A 19 -8.35 -8.57 -6.88
CA ASP A 19 -7.67 -8.64 -8.17
C ASP A 19 -6.17 -8.34 -8.02
N GLU A 20 -5.32 -9.35 -8.20
CA GLU A 20 -3.87 -9.18 -8.15
C GLU A 20 -3.27 -8.66 -9.46
N ALA A 21 -4.03 -8.69 -10.56
CA ALA A 21 -3.54 -8.35 -11.90
C ALA A 21 -2.95 -6.94 -12.01
N PRO A 22 -3.46 -5.90 -11.32
CA PRO A 22 -2.89 -4.55 -11.37
C PRO A 22 -1.49 -4.46 -10.74
N LEU A 23 -1.13 -5.34 -9.80
CA LEU A 23 0.17 -5.30 -9.13
C LEU A 23 1.22 -6.12 -9.90
N GLU A 24 1.74 -5.55 -10.98
CA GLU A 24 2.74 -6.20 -11.85
C GLU A 24 4.12 -6.34 -11.17
N ASN A 25 4.57 -5.33 -10.43
CA ASN A 25 5.87 -5.34 -9.75
C ASN A 25 5.88 -4.39 -8.52
N ASP A 26 6.86 -4.56 -7.62
CA ASP A 26 6.94 -3.72 -6.40
C ASP A 26 7.47 -2.29 -6.65
N ALA A 27 8.02 -2.02 -7.84
CA ALA A 27 8.61 -0.74 -8.20
C ALA A 27 7.61 0.17 -8.92
N MET A 28 6.39 -0.31 -9.19
CA MET A 28 5.35 0.49 -9.81
C MET A 28 4.78 1.47 -8.79
N SER A 29 4.49 2.69 -9.26
CA SER A 29 3.73 3.63 -8.44
C SER A 29 2.28 3.14 -8.31
N LEU A 30 1.81 3.06 -7.06
CA LEU A 30 0.43 2.70 -6.75
C LEU A 30 -0.54 3.84 -7.09
N LEU A 31 -0.06 5.08 -7.02
CA LEU A 31 -0.81 6.29 -7.36
C LEU A 31 -0.91 6.47 -8.88
N ASP A 32 0.22 6.45 -9.59
CA ASP A 32 0.23 6.59 -11.06
C ASP A 32 -0.44 5.39 -11.75
N GLY A 33 -0.33 4.20 -11.15
CA GLY A 33 -1.01 2.99 -11.61
C GLY A 33 -2.52 3.00 -11.36
N GLY A 34 -3.05 4.01 -10.66
CA GLY A 34 -4.48 4.10 -10.31
C GLY A 34 -4.96 2.99 -9.37
N ILE A 35 -4.03 2.33 -8.66
CA ILE A 35 -4.32 1.25 -7.70
C ILE A 35 -4.81 1.84 -6.39
N ILE A 36 -4.17 2.93 -5.95
CA ILE A 36 -4.50 3.65 -4.72
C ILE A 36 -4.69 5.13 -5.08
N ASP A 37 -5.61 5.81 -4.38
CA ASP A 37 -5.78 7.25 -4.46
C ASP A 37 -5.07 7.96 -3.29
N SER A 38 -5.08 9.30 -3.27
CA SER A 38 -4.42 10.05 -2.19
C SER A 38 -5.00 9.76 -0.79
N VAL A 39 -6.23 9.26 -0.70
CA VAL A 39 -6.88 8.88 0.56
C VAL A 39 -6.42 7.50 1.02
N GLY A 40 -6.37 6.53 0.11
CA GLY A 40 -5.93 5.16 0.38
C GLY A 40 -4.44 5.08 0.75
N VAL A 41 -3.60 6.03 0.32
CA VAL A 41 -2.22 6.12 0.83
C VAL A 41 -2.22 6.38 2.34
N MET A 42 -3.07 7.28 2.84
CA MET A 42 -3.16 7.53 4.28
C MET A 42 -3.68 6.31 5.06
N GLU A 43 -4.62 5.56 4.48
CA GLU A 43 -5.09 4.29 5.09
C GLU A 43 -3.98 3.23 5.13
N LEU A 44 -3.20 3.10 4.05
CA LEU A 44 -2.06 2.20 3.97
C LEU A 44 -0.99 2.57 5.01
N VAL A 45 -0.69 3.86 5.16
CA VAL A 45 0.21 4.37 6.19
C VAL A 45 -0.32 4.00 7.58
N ALA A 46 -1.58 4.30 7.88
CA ALA A 46 -2.17 3.97 9.17
C ALA A 46 -2.11 2.47 9.48
N PHE A 47 -2.35 1.61 8.49
CA PHE A 47 -2.17 0.17 8.61
C PHE A 47 -0.71 -0.20 8.94
N LEU A 48 0.27 0.38 8.23
CA LEU A 48 1.69 0.12 8.47
C LEU A 48 2.12 0.56 9.88
N GLU A 49 1.63 1.70 10.34
CA GLU A 49 1.93 2.21 11.68
C GLU A 49 1.28 1.33 12.77
N GLN A 50 0.04 0.89 12.59
CA GLN A 50 -0.69 0.07 13.56
C GLN A 50 -0.19 -1.38 13.64
N ASP A 51 -0.04 -2.06 12.51
CA ASP A 51 0.32 -3.48 12.46
C ASP A 51 1.83 -3.73 12.69
N PHE A 52 2.68 -2.76 12.35
CA PHE A 52 4.14 -2.91 12.46
C PHE A 52 4.78 -1.97 13.48
N GLY A 53 4.03 -1.06 14.11
CA GLY A 53 4.56 -0.10 15.08
C GLY A 53 5.55 0.88 14.46
N LEU A 54 5.38 1.18 13.17
CA LEU A 54 6.21 2.12 12.43
C LEU A 54 5.65 3.54 12.59
N THR A 55 6.47 4.53 12.27
CA THR A 55 6.03 5.92 12.08
C THR A 55 6.53 6.34 10.71
N LEU A 56 5.63 6.68 9.81
CA LEU A 56 6.00 7.21 8.50
C LEU A 56 5.84 8.72 8.52
N ALA A 57 6.87 9.45 8.09
CA ALA A 57 6.76 10.89 7.91
C ALA A 57 6.12 11.20 6.56
N ASP A 58 5.35 12.28 6.47
CA ASP A 58 4.72 12.71 5.21
C ASP A 58 5.76 12.96 4.10
N GLU A 59 6.98 13.34 4.46
CA GLU A 59 8.09 13.56 3.53
C GLU A 59 8.64 12.28 2.88
N ASP A 60 8.35 11.11 3.46
CA ASP A 60 8.69 9.81 2.90
C ASP A 60 7.65 9.31 1.88
N LEU A 61 6.49 9.98 1.80
CA LEU A 61 5.41 9.63 0.87
C LEU A 61 5.67 10.27 -0.50
N VAL A 62 6.28 9.49 -1.38
CA VAL A 62 6.50 9.86 -2.78
C VAL A 62 5.36 9.34 -3.66
N PRO A 63 4.96 10.11 -4.70
CA PRO A 63 3.98 9.67 -5.70
C PRO A 63 4.46 8.44 -6.49
#